data_AF-A0A645AZ10-F1
#
_entry.id   AF-A0A645AZ10-F1
#
_cell.length_a   1.000
_cell.length_b   1.000
_cell.length_c   1.000
_cell.angle_alpha   90.00
_cell.angle_beta   90.00
_cell.angle_gamma   90.00
#
_symmetry.space_group_name_H-M   'P 1'
#
loop_
_entity.id
_entity.type
_entity.pdbx_description
1 polymer ?
#
loop_
_entity_poly.entity_id
_entity_poly.type
_entity_poly.pdbx_seq_one_letter_code
_entity_poly.pdbx_strand_id
1 'polypeptide(L)'
;MSDIKRLANSYKVSPYACIVRLSQLGIISFSSFKNFEEQLRIEFIELQERLKARDGGPARNRPSEIISQYGNIYTSTLLQAFNNREIGLHKVAELLNIKNHNTVLDIQRML
;
A
#
# COMPACT_ATOMS: atom_id res chain seq x y z
N MET A 1 18.33 1.96 21.30
CA MET A 1 17.57 2.21 20.05
C MET A 1 17.99 3.49 19.34
N SER A 2 18.17 4.60 20.05
CA SER A 2 18.61 5.91 19.51
C SER A 2 19.85 5.81 18.61
N ASP A 3 20.87 5.04 19.02
CA ASP A 3 22.10 4.89 18.22
C ASP A 3 21.90 4.17 16.89
N ILE A 4 21.07 3.12 16.88
CA ILE A 4 20.73 2.37 15.67
C ILE A 4 19.93 3.26 14.71
N LYS A 5 18.97 4.05 15.23
CA LYS A 5 18.20 4.99 14.41
C LYS A 5 19.09 6.08 13.83
N ARG A 6 20.03 6.62 14.62
CA ARG A 6 21.02 7.59 14.16
C ARG A 6 21.91 7.01 13.06
N LEU A 7 22.37 5.77 13.23
CA LEU A 7 23.18 5.06 12.25
C LEU A 7 22.38 4.77 10.96
N ALA A 8 21.14 4.30 11.09
CA ALA A 8 20.26 4.04 9.96
C ALA A 8 20.01 5.33 9.15
N ASN A 9 19.82 6.46 9.83
CA ASN A 9 19.67 7.77 9.19
C ASN A 9 20.94 8.22 8.45
N SER A 10 22.14 8.01 9.00
CA SER A 10 23.39 8.38 8.30
C SER A 10 23.57 7.58 7.00
N TYR A 11 23.08 6.34 6.97
CA TYR A 11 23.11 5.50 5.77
C TYR A 11 21.85 5.57 4.91
N LYS A 12 20.86 6.40 5.28
CA LYS A 12 19.56 6.52 4.60
C LYS A 12 18.84 5.18 4.41
N VAL A 13 18.92 4.29 5.40
CA VAL A 13 18.25 2.98 5.42
C VAL A 13 17.24 2.91 6.57
N SER A 14 16.34 1.92 6.54
CA SER A 14 15.44 1.68 7.66
C SER A 14 16.21 1.14 8.89
N PRO A 15 15.76 1.43 10.12
CA PRO A 15 16.37 0.88 11.34
C PRO A 15 16.44 -0.65 11.33
N TYR A 16 15.42 -1.32 10.79
CA TYR A 16 15.40 -2.78 10.63
C TYR A 16 16.49 -3.27 9.69
N ALA A 17 16.61 -2.68 8.49
CA ALA A 17 17.64 -3.05 7.53
C ALA A 17 19.05 -2.82 8.11
N CYS A 18 19.23 -1.75 8.89
CA CYS A 18 20.48 -1.48 9.61
C CYS A 18 20.81 -2.60 10.61
N ILE A 19 19.85 -3.05 11.43
CA ILE A 19 20.06 -4.12 12.43
C ILE A 19 20.37 -5.47 11.76
N VAL A 20 19.65 -5.82 10.70
CA VAL A 20 19.92 -7.03 9.91
C VAL A 20 21.35 -7.00 9.38
N ARG A 21 21.80 -5.85 8.85
CA ARG A 21 23.15 -5.73 8.31
C ARG A 21 24.22 -5.83 9.38
N LEU A 22 24.01 -5.23 10.55
CA LEU A 22 24.94 -5.34 11.69
C LEU A 22 25.06 -6.79 12.17
N SER A 23 23.96 -7.55 12.16
CA SER A 23 23.95 -8.97 12.52
C SER A 23 24.70 -9.82 11.48
N GLN A 24 24.44 -9.60 10.18
CA GLN A 24 25.15 -10.28 9.08
C GLN A 24 26.67 -10.04 9.10
N LEU A 25 27.10 -8.84 9.53
CA LEU A 25 28.51 -8.49 9.65
C LEU A 25 29.14 -8.99 10.96
N GLY A 26 28.37 -9.64 11.83
CA GLY A 26 28.86 -10.12 13.14
C GLY A 26 29.19 -9.00 14.12
N ILE A 27 28.75 -7.76 13.87
CA ILE A 27 29.00 -6.60 14.73
C ILE A 27 28.14 -6.69 16.00
N ILE A 28 26.94 -7.26 15.87
CA ILE A 28 26.04 -7.53 17.00
C ILE A 28 25.80 -9.03 17.12
N SER A 29 25.63 -9.50 18.35
CA SER A 29 25.27 -10.90 18.61
C SER A 29 23.82 -11.18 18.21
N PHE A 30 23.50 -12.46 18.00
CA PHE A 30 22.14 -12.89 17.70
C PHE A 30 21.14 -12.52 18.82
N SER A 31 21.56 -12.58 20.08
CA SER A 31 20.73 -12.17 21.22
C SER A 31 20.44 -10.67 21.20
N SER A 32 21.45 -9.84 20.90
CA SER A 32 21.26 -8.40 20.73
C SER A 32 20.35 -8.08 19.54
N PHE A 33 20.53 -8.77 18.41
CA PHE A 33 19.64 -8.67 17.24
C PHE A 33 18.19 -8.94 17.62
N LYS A 34 17.92 -10.06 18.33
CA LYS A 34 16.57 -10.44 18.74
C LYS A 34 15.95 -9.42 19.69
N ASN A 35 16.73 -8.88 20.63
CA ASN A 35 16.26 -7.83 21.53
C ASN A 35 15.89 -6.55 20.77
N PHE A 36 16.68 -6.14 19.78
CA PHE A 36 16.37 -4.96 18.96
C PHE A 36 15.18 -5.18 18.02
N GLU A 37 15.04 -6.38 17.45
CA GLU A 37 13.91 -6.78 16.63
C GLU A 37 12.60 -6.71 17.43
N GLU A 38 12.60 -7.24 18.65
CA GLU A 38 11.43 -7.19 19.53
C GLU A 38 11.07 -5.76 19.95
N GLN A 39 12.07 -4.92 20.24
CA GLN A 39 11.83 -3.50 20.53
C GLN A 39 11.20 -2.77 19.33
N LEU A 40 11.66 -3.03 18.10
CA LEU A 40 11.05 -2.45 16.89
C LEU A 40 9.61 -2.91 16.71
N ARG A 41 9.33 -4.18 17.00
CA ARG A 41 7.99 -4.74 16.92
C ARG A 41 7.04 -4.07 17.92
N ILE A 42 7.48 -3.88 19.16
CA ILE A 42 6.70 -3.18 20.20
C ILE A 42 6.45 -1.74 19.77
N GLU A 43 7.47 -1.01 19.31
CA GLU A 43 7.31 0.37 18.80
C GLU A 43 6.30 0.44 17.64
N PHE A 44 6.31 -0.54 16.75
CA PHE A 44 5.35 -0.62 15.64
C PHE A 44 3.93 -0.86 16.15
N ILE A 45 3.73 -1.78 17.10
CA ILE A 45 2.43 -2.04 17.71
C ILE A 45 1.92 -0.78 18.42
N GLU A 46 2.76 -0.14 19.23
CA GLU A 46 2.40 1.12 19.91
C GLU A 46 2.05 2.23 18.91
N LEU A 47 2.77 2.34 17.80
CA LEU A 47 2.45 3.29 16.74
C LEU A 47 1.08 2.98 16.12
N GLN A 48 0.78 1.71 15.83
CA GLN A 48 -0.52 1.28 15.31
C GLN A 48 -1.65 1.57 16.30
N GLU A 49 -1.47 1.27 17.58
CA GLU A 49 -2.46 1.56 18.62
C GLU A 49 -2.66 3.08 18.81
N ARG A 50 -1.59 3.88 18.77
CA ARG A 50 -1.70 5.35 18.78
C ARG A 50 -2.43 5.90 17.55
N LEU A 51 -2.25 5.28 16.38
CA LEU A 51 -2.97 5.64 15.16
C LEU A 51 -4.46 5.25 15.25
N LYS A 52 -4.78 4.10 15.85
CA LYS A 52 -6.17 3.69 16.11
C LYS A 52 -6.88 4.55 17.16
N ALA A 53 -6.15 4.98 18.20
CA ALA A 53 -6.69 5.74 19.33
C ALA A 53 -6.83 7.25 19.09
N ARG A 54 -6.18 7.80 18.05
CA ARG A 54 -6.49 9.15 17.58
C ARG A 54 -7.80 9.09 16.80
N ASP A 55 -8.69 10.07 17.01
CA ASP A 55 -9.97 10.28 16.30
C ASP A 55 -9.87 10.39 14.75
N GLY A 56 -8.69 10.11 14.16
CA GLY A 56 -8.42 10.09 12.72
C GLY A 56 -8.13 8.71 12.13
N GLY A 57 -8.15 7.63 12.91
CA GLY A 57 -7.94 6.25 12.43
C GLY A 57 -6.53 5.99 11.84
N PRO A 58 -6.28 4.77 11.31
CA PRO A 58 -5.04 4.49 10.58
C PRO A 58 -4.80 5.58 9.53
N ALA A 59 -3.54 5.97 9.33
CA ALA A 59 -3.17 7.03 8.39
C ALA A 59 -3.85 6.76 7.03
N ARG A 60 -4.92 7.51 6.79
CA ARG A 60 -5.82 7.36 5.65
C ARG A 60 -4.95 7.32 4.40
N ASN A 61 -4.96 6.21 3.67
CA ASN A 61 -4.19 6.11 2.43
C ASN A 61 -4.96 6.89 1.36
N ARG A 62 -5.00 8.22 1.53
CA ARG A 62 -5.78 9.15 0.71
C ARG A 62 -5.52 8.93 -0.78
N PRO A 63 -4.27 8.68 -1.24
CA PRO A 63 -4.04 8.35 -2.64
C PRO A 63 -4.79 7.09 -3.09
N SER A 64 -4.75 5.99 -2.34
CA SER A 64 -5.46 4.76 -2.75
C SER A 64 -6.98 4.90 -2.66
N GLU A 65 -7.49 5.63 -1.67
CA GLU A 65 -8.92 5.92 -1.55
C GLU A 65 -9.44 6.78 -2.70
N ILE A 66 -8.69 7.82 -3.07
CA ILE A 66 -8.98 8.68 -4.23
C ILE A 66 -8.95 7.85 -5.50
N ILE A 67 -7.90 7.06 -5.73
CA ILE A 67 -7.80 6.17 -6.90
C ILE A 67 -8.98 5.19 -6.94
N SER A 68 -9.37 4.61 -5.80
CA SER A 68 -10.50 3.69 -5.73
C SER A 68 -11.83 4.39 -6.01
N GLN A 69 -12.08 5.56 -5.42
CA GLN A 69 -13.33 6.30 -5.61
C GLN A 69 -13.47 6.82 -7.04
N TYR A 70 -12.46 7.50 -7.56
CA TYR A 70 -12.49 8.02 -8.93
C TYR A 70 -12.40 6.89 -9.97
N GLY A 71 -11.66 5.81 -9.69
CA GLY A 71 -11.63 4.63 -10.54
C GLY A 71 -12.98 3.94 -10.65
N ASN A 72 -13.72 3.83 -9.54
CA ASN A 72 -15.07 3.28 -9.53
C ASN A 72 -16.05 4.17 -10.31
N ILE A 73 -16.03 5.49 -10.10
CA ILE A 73 -16.88 6.46 -10.81
C ILE A 73 -16.58 6.44 -12.32
N TYR A 74 -15.30 6.42 -12.69
CA TYR A 74 -14.89 6.36 -14.09
C TYR A 74 -15.38 5.08 -14.77
N THR A 75 -15.17 3.93 -14.13
CA THR A 75 -15.58 2.63 -14.67
C THR A 75 -17.10 2.52 -14.78
N SER A 76 -17.84 2.93 -13.75
CA SER A 76 -19.31 2.86 -13.75
C SER A 76 -19.92 3.78 -14.82
N THR A 77 -19.37 4.98 -15.00
CA THR A 77 -19.82 5.94 -16.02
C THR A 77 -19.65 5.39 -17.42
N LEU A 78 -18.48 4.78 -17.72
CA LEU A 78 -18.23 4.16 -19.02
C LEU A 78 -19.14 2.95 -19.28
N LEU A 79 -19.37 2.11 -18.28
CA LEU A 79 -20.29 0.98 -18.41
C LEU A 79 -21.75 1.43 -18.56
N GLN A 80 -22.16 2.51 -17.90
CA GLN A 80 -23.48 3.10 -18.08
C GLN A 80 -23.66 3.67 -19.49
N ALA A 81 -22.67 4.40 -20.01
CA ALA A 81 -22.68 4.90 -21.38
C ALA A 81 -22.72 3.76 -22.42
N PHE A 82 -22.04 2.64 -22.15
CA PHE A 82 -22.15 1.43 -22.95
C PHE A 82 -23.56 0.84 -22.96
N ASN A 83 -24.19 0.73 -21.78
CA ASN A 83 -25.56 0.23 -21.64
C ASN A 83 -26.58 1.11 -22.34
N ASN A 84 -26.39 2.43 -22.27
CA ASN A 84 -27.20 3.42 -22.97
C ASN A 84 -26.96 3.47 -24.48
N ARG A 85 -26.01 2.67 -25.00
CA ARG A 85 -25.56 2.65 -26.41
C ARG A 85 -24.97 3.97 -26.89
N GLU A 86 -24.47 4.80 -25.98
CA GLU A 86 -23.78 6.05 -26.28
C GLU A 86 -22.34 5.80 -26.75
N ILE A 87 -21.72 4.72 -26.27
CA ILE A 87 -20.39 4.27 -26.69
C ILE A 87 -20.38 2.77 -26.98
N GLY A 88 -19.57 2.34 -27.96
CA GLY A 88 -19.42 0.93 -28.33
C GLY A 88 -18.39 0.18 -27.49
N LEU A 89 -18.45 -1.15 -27.50
CA LEU A 89 -17.57 -2.06 -26.74
C LEU A 89 -16.08 -1.76 -26.96
N HIS A 90 -15.69 -1.49 -28.21
CA HIS A 90 -14.32 -1.11 -28.56
C HIS A 90 -13.84 0.15 -27.86
N LYS A 91 -14.71 1.15 -27.76
CA LYS A 91 -14.38 2.43 -27.12
C LYS A 91 -14.27 2.30 -25.61
N VAL A 92 -15.13 1.49 -24.99
CA VAL A 92 -15.08 1.20 -23.55
C VAL A 92 -13.80 0.45 -23.19
N ALA A 93 -13.44 -0.58 -23.96
CA ALA A 93 -12.22 -1.35 -23.71
C ALA A 93 -10.95 -0.49 -23.89
N GLU A 94 -10.93 0.39 -24.90
CA GLU A 94 -9.84 1.36 -25.09
C GLU A 94 -9.72 2.32 -23.90
N LEU A 95 -10.84 2.91 -23.45
CA LEU A 95 -10.88 3.87 -22.34
C LEU A 95 -10.57 3.24 -20.97
N LEU A 96 -10.90 1.96 -20.78
CA LEU A 96 -10.52 1.17 -19.60
C LEU A 96 -9.14 0.50 -19.75
N ASN A 97 -8.48 0.68 -20.89
CA ASN A 97 -7.21 0.06 -21.24
C ASN A 97 -7.21 -1.49 -21.10
N ILE A 98 -8.31 -2.12 -21.50
CA ILE A 98 -8.51 -3.57 -21.47
C ILE A 98 -8.10 -4.16 -22.82
N LYS A 99 -7.10 -5.05 -22.81
CA LYS A 99 -6.58 -5.70 -24.03
C LYS A 99 -7.59 -6.65 -24.70
N ASN A 100 -8.40 -7.34 -23.90
CA ASN A 100 -9.45 -8.24 -24.39
C ASN A 100 -10.83 -7.60 -24.21
N HIS A 101 -11.41 -7.16 -25.31
CA HIS A 101 -12.71 -6.48 -25.35
C HIS A 101 -13.85 -7.26 -24.70
N ASN A 102 -13.82 -8.60 -24.75
CA ASN A 102 -14.86 -9.44 -24.15
C ASN A 102 -14.85 -9.37 -22.62
N THR A 103 -13.72 -9.04 -22.00
CA THR A 103 -13.60 -8.87 -20.54
C THR A 103 -14.47 -7.71 -20.02
N VAL A 104 -14.83 -6.74 -20.87
CA VAL A 104 -15.80 -5.69 -20.50
C VAL A 104 -17.17 -6.28 -20.18
N LEU A 105 -17.60 -7.31 -20.91
CA LEU A 105 -18.88 -7.99 -20.67
C LEU A 105 -18.85 -8.82 -19.39
N ASP A 106 -17.69 -9.39 -19.04
CA ASP A 106 -17.50 -10.12 -17.80
C ASP A 106 -17.54 -9.17 -16.59
N ILE A 107 -16.89 -8.01 -16.69
CA ILE A 107 -16.93 -6.95 -15.67
C ILE A 107 -18.36 -6.45 -15.47
N GLN A 108 -19.11 -6.26 -16.57
CA GLN A 108 -20.52 -5.85 -16.52
C GLN A 108 -21.40 -6.86 -15.76
N ARG A 109 -21.11 -8.16 -15.84
CA ARG A 109 -21.89 -9.21 -15.14
C ARG A 109 -21.59 -9.30 -13.65
N MET A 110 -20.46 -8.76 -13.21
CA MET A 110 -20.02 -8.77 -11.81
C MET A 110 -20.48 -7.54 -11.02
N LEU A 111 -21.03 -6.54 -11.71
CA LEU A 111 -21.59 -5.31 -11.15
C LEU A 111 -23.12 -5.38 -11.14
#